data_AF-A0A445LD99-F1
#
_entry.id   AF-A0A445LD99-F1
#
_cell.length_a   1.000
_cell.length_b   1.000
_cell.length_c   1.000
_cell.angle_alpha   90.00
_cell.angle_beta   90.00
_cell.angle_gamma   90.00
#
_symmetry.space_group_name_H-M   'P 1'
#
loop_
_entity.id
_entity.type
_entity.pdbx_description
1 polymer ?
#
loop_
_entity_poly.entity_id
_entity_poly.type
_entity_poly.pdbx_seq_one_letter_code
_entity_poly.pdbx_strand_id
1 'polypeptide(L)'
;MPLVGKDWSQSGVARLFSAIKDDKTLPNGPVVISPDGLFPSLYREVIRRAPHEFKIACLEDIKRLFPSDYNPFYAGFGNRDTDELSYRKIGIPKGKIFIINPKGEVAISHRIDAKSYTSLHTLVNDMFPPTSLVEQVDFNSWNYWRMPFSDVD
;
A
#
# COMPACT_ATOMS: atom_id res chain seq x y z
N MET A 1 -6.25 -16.22 -3.25
CA MET A 1 -6.74 -15.18 -2.31
C MET A 1 -5.56 -14.71 -1.48
N PRO A 2 -5.26 -13.41 -1.40
CA PRO A 2 -4.27 -12.90 -0.46
C PRO A 2 -4.73 -13.21 0.96
N LEU A 3 -3.84 -13.80 1.77
CA LEU A 3 -4.09 -14.05 3.19
C LEU A 3 -3.96 -12.74 3.95
N VAL A 4 -5.08 -12.18 4.40
CA VAL A 4 -5.09 -11.06 5.35
C VAL A 4 -5.04 -11.66 6.75
N GLY A 5 -3.87 -11.66 7.37
CA GLY A 5 -3.66 -12.17 8.72
C GLY A 5 -2.74 -11.28 9.54
N LYS A 6 -3.08 -11.06 10.82
CA LYS A 6 -2.14 -10.57 11.83
C LYS A 6 -1.24 -11.73 12.26
N ASP A 7 -0.35 -12.17 11.38
CA ASP A 7 0.66 -13.16 11.75
C ASP A 7 1.89 -12.44 12.33
N TRP A 8 1.98 -12.44 13.66
CA TRP A 8 3.08 -11.86 14.42
C TRP A 8 4.37 -12.69 14.35
N SER A 9 4.32 -13.91 13.80
CA SER A 9 5.49 -14.79 13.66
C SER A 9 6.44 -14.34 12.54
N GLN A 10 5.98 -13.45 11.65
CA GLN A 10 6.81 -12.82 10.63
C GLN A 10 7.75 -11.81 11.30
N SER A 11 9.03 -12.18 11.41
CA SER A 11 10.09 -11.34 12.01
C SER A 11 10.16 -9.92 11.42
N GLY A 12 9.75 -9.73 10.16
CA GLY A 12 9.62 -8.42 9.52
C GLY A 12 8.52 -7.54 10.10
N VAL A 13 7.38 -8.11 10.49
CA VAL A 13 6.25 -7.39 11.09
C VAL A 13 6.58 -6.97 12.52
N ALA A 14 7.17 -7.87 13.31
CA ALA A 14 7.63 -7.54 14.66
C ALA A 14 8.70 -6.43 14.67
N ARG A 15 9.62 -6.42 13.68
CA ARG A 15 10.60 -5.34 13.48
C ARG A 15 9.96 -4.01 13.10
N LEU A 16 8.90 -4.02 12.30
CA LEU A 16 8.22 -2.80 11.87
C LEU A 16 7.67 -2.03 13.08
N PHE A 17 6.97 -2.74 13.97
CA PHE A 17 6.37 -2.12 15.15
C PHE A 17 7.40 -1.75 16.23
N SER A 18 8.49 -2.51 16.38
CA SER A 18 9.54 -2.21 17.35
C SER A 18 10.49 -1.08 16.93
N ALA A 19 10.54 -0.74 15.64
CA ALA A 19 11.37 0.34 15.13
C ALA A 19 10.77 1.74 15.34
N ILE A 20 9.50 1.84 15.78
CA ILE A 20 8.83 3.11 16.04
C ILE A 20 9.30 3.67 17.40
N LYS A 21 9.72 4.94 17.42
CA LYS A 21 10.25 5.64 18.60
C LYS A 21 9.36 6.82 18.99
N ASP A 22 9.63 7.39 20.17
CA ASP A 22 9.10 8.67 20.64
C ASP A 22 7.56 8.75 20.77
N ASP A 23 6.94 7.75 21.40
CA ASP A 23 5.47 7.66 21.64
C ASP A 23 4.59 7.77 20.39
N LYS A 24 5.17 7.66 19.20
CA LYS A 24 4.41 7.57 17.95
C LYS A 24 3.98 6.13 17.71
N THR A 25 2.81 5.96 17.10
CA THR A 25 2.29 4.67 16.69
C THR A 25 1.97 4.69 15.20
N LEU A 26 2.10 3.53 14.54
CA LEU A 26 1.59 3.38 13.19
C LEU A 26 0.05 3.28 13.25
N PRO A 27 -0.66 3.89 12.29
CA PRO A 27 -2.10 3.71 12.20
C PRO A 27 -2.43 2.23 11.99
N ASN A 28 -3.58 1.80 12.49
CA ASN A 28 -4.07 0.44 12.26
C ASN A 28 -4.28 0.22 10.75
N GLY A 29 -3.81 -0.92 10.25
CA GLY A 29 -3.97 -1.31 8.85
C GLY A 29 -3.55 -2.76 8.59
N PRO A 30 -4.01 -3.36 7.49
CA PRO A 30 -3.61 -4.71 7.12
C PRO A 30 -2.14 -4.75 6.67
N VAL A 31 -1.43 -5.82 7.03
CA VAL A 31 -0.14 -6.16 6.42
C VAL A 31 -0.42 -7.19 5.33
N VAL A 32 -0.10 -6.84 4.08
CA VAL A 32 -0.29 -7.72 2.94
C VAL A 32 1.04 -8.33 2.55
N ILE A 33 1.03 -9.65 2.38
CA ILE A 33 2.17 -10.43 1.92
C ILE A 33 1.80 -11.00 0.55
N SER A 34 2.80 -11.18 -0.34
CA SER A 34 2.57 -11.81 -1.63
C SER A 34 1.87 -13.17 -1.46
N PRO A 35 0.87 -13.49 -2.28
CA PRO A 35 0.16 -14.77 -2.20
C PRO A 35 1.05 -15.97 -2.55
N ASP A 36 2.10 -15.74 -3.34
CA ASP A 36 3.21 -16.68 -3.48
C ASP A 36 3.92 -16.74 -2.12
N GLY A 37 3.88 -17.89 -1.46
CA GLY A 37 4.54 -18.10 -0.16
C GLY A 37 6.02 -17.67 -0.18
N LEU A 38 6.64 -17.58 1.00
CA LEU A 38 8.01 -17.06 1.18
C LEU A 38 9.03 -17.67 0.21
N PHE A 39 8.89 -18.95 -0.14
CA PHE A 39 9.82 -19.67 -1.03
C PHE A 39 9.71 -19.26 -2.51
N PRO A 40 8.54 -19.30 -3.16
CA PRO A 40 8.42 -18.75 -4.53
C PRO A 40 8.69 -17.25 -4.60
N SER A 41 8.39 -16.47 -3.55
CA SER A 41 8.74 -15.04 -3.49
C SER A 41 10.25 -14.80 -3.42
N LEU A 42 10.95 -15.51 -2.54
CA LEU A 42 12.41 -15.55 -2.50
C LEU A 42 13.01 -16.02 -3.84
N TYR A 43 12.40 -17.01 -4.50
CA TYR A 43 12.87 -17.50 -5.79
C TYR A 43 12.83 -16.41 -6.87
N ARG A 44 11.71 -15.68 -7.08
CA ARG A 44 11.76 -14.63 -8.12
C ARG A 44 12.56 -13.38 -7.68
N GLU A 45 12.70 -13.08 -6.38
CA GLU A 45 13.54 -11.97 -5.92
C GLU A 45 15.04 -12.28 -6.06
N VAL A 46 15.48 -13.45 -5.60
CA VAL A 46 16.90 -13.81 -5.53
C VAL A 46 17.39 -14.49 -6.82
N ILE A 47 16.59 -15.37 -7.42
CA ILE A 47 16.99 -16.16 -8.59
C ILE A 47 16.55 -15.47 -9.89
N ARG A 48 15.29 -15.04 -10.02
CA ARG A 48 14.84 -14.32 -11.24
C ARG A 48 15.13 -12.82 -11.23
N ARG A 49 15.53 -12.24 -10.09
CA ARG A 49 15.81 -10.80 -9.91
C ARG A 49 14.68 -9.88 -10.41
N ALA A 50 13.43 -10.32 -10.28
CA ALA A 50 12.24 -9.58 -10.72
C ALA A 50 11.28 -9.26 -9.55
N PRO A 51 11.74 -8.55 -8.50
CA PRO A 51 10.95 -8.33 -7.29
C PRO A 51 9.65 -7.51 -7.54
N HIS A 52 9.64 -6.65 -8.56
CA HIS A 52 8.49 -5.83 -8.90
C HIS A 52 7.30 -6.64 -9.42
N GLU A 53 7.54 -7.80 -10.06
CA GLU A 53 6.46 -8.65 -10.59
C GLU A 53 5.49 -9.10 -9.47
N PHE A 54 6.01 -9.40 -8.27
CA PHE A 54 5.17 -9.78 -7.13
C PHE A 54 4.34 -8.63 -6.60
N LYS A 55 4.97 -7.47 -6.44
CA LYS A 55 4.31 -6.30 -5.87
C LYS A 55 3.21 -5.83 -6.80
N ILE A 56 3.46 -5.82 -8.10
CA ILE A 56 2.44 -5.55 -9.13
C ILE A 56 1.29 -6.57 -9.02
N ALA A 57 1.58 -7.87 -9.05
CA ALA A 57 0.53 -8.90 -9.02
C ALA A 57 -0.35 -8.80 -7.76
N CYS A 58 0.28 -8.63 -6.58
CA CYS A 58 -0.43 -8.49 -5.31
C CYS A 58 -1.31 -7.22 -5.25
N LEU A 59 -0.78 -6.09 -5.71
CA LEU A 59 -1.56 -4.83 -5.76
C LEU A 59 -2.67 -4.90 -6.81
N GLU A 60 -2.45 -5.57 -7.94
CA GLU A 60 -3.50 -5.83 -8.94
C GLU A 60 -4.61 -6.73 -8.37
N ASP A 61 -4.27 -7.76 -7.60
CA ASP A 61 -5.26 -8.61 -6.94
C ASP A 61 -6.12 -7.83 -5.96
N ILE A 62 -5.53 -6.91 -5.19
CA ILE A 62 -6.30 -5.99 -4.33
C ILE A 62 -7.16 -5.07 -5.20
N LYS A 63 -6.62 -4.50 -6.27
CA LYS A 63 -7.37 -3.61 -7.18
C LYS A 63 -8.63 -4.28 -7.74
N ARG A 64 -8.52 -5.57 -8.09
CA ARG A 64 -9.63 -6.38 -8.62
C ARG A 64 -10.78 -6.59 -7.62
N LEU A 65 -10.58 -6.32 -6.33
CA LEU A 65 -11.65 -6.34 -5.32
C LEU A 65 -12.54 -5.09 -5.36
N PHE A 66 -12.16 -4.07 -6.12
CA PHE A 66 -12.89 -2.81 -6.26
C PHE A 66 -13.49 -2.70 -7.67
N PRO A 67 -14.51 -1.84 -7.87
CA PRO A 67 -15.05 -1.52 -9.19
C PRO A 67 -13.96 -1.12 -10.19
N SER A 68 -14.10 -1.53 -11.45
CA SER A 68 -13.05 -1.37 -12.47
C SER A 68 -12.78 0.09 -12.86
N ASP A 69 -13.75 0.98 -12.62
CA ASP A 69 -13.69 2.42 -12.82
C ASP A 69 -13.10 3.18 -11.61
N TYR A 70 -12.84 2.48 -10.51
CA TYR A 70 -12.29 3.05 -9.28
C TYR A 70 -10.86 2.57 -9.03
N ASN A 71 -9.95 3.50 -8.70
CA ASN A 71 -8.62 3.14 -8.21
C ASN A 71 -8.57 3.27 -6.69
N PRO A 72 -8.49 2.16 -5.93
CA PRO A 72 -8.44 2.21 -4.46
C PRO A 72 -7.12 2.74 -3.92
N PHE A 73 -6.08 2.86 -4.76
CA PHE A 73 -4.76 3.30 -4.33
C PHE A 73 -4.56 4.80 -4.57
N TYR A 74 -4.49 5.55 -3.47
CA TYR A 74 -4.27 7.00 -3.52
C TYR A 74 -2.80 7.40 -3.74
N ALA A 75 -1.89 6.78 -2.99
CA ALA A 75 -0.46 7.10 -2.98
C ALA A 75 0.37 5.85 -2.65
N GLY A 76 1.67 5.88 -2.96
CA GLY A 76 2.60 4.76 -2.71
C GLY A 76 3.91 5.24 -2.11
N PHE A 77 4.32 4.60 -1.02
CA PHE A 77 5.63 4.83 -0.37
C PHE A 77 6.49 3.58 -0.54
N GLY A 78 7.72 3.75 -1.02
CA GLY A 78 8.65 2.66 -1.31
C GLY A 78 10.09 3.03 -0.97
N ASN A 79 11.00 2.09 -1.11
CA ASN A 79 12.43 2.28 -0.82
C ASN A 79 13.33 1.81 -1.96
N ARG A 80 12.76 1.29 -3.04
CA ARG A 80 13.47 0.89 -4.27
C ARG A 80 12.82 1.56 -5.47
N ASP A 81 13.60 1.85 -6.52
CA ASP A 81 13.06 2.37 -7.80
C ASP A 81 12.03 1.42 -8.42
N THR A 82 12.15 0.11 -8.15
CA THR A 82 11.18 -0.92 -8.54
C THR A 82 9.79 -0.72 -7.92
N ASP A 83 9.70 -0.02 -6.78
CA ASP A 83 8.42 0.32 -6.15
C ASP A 83 7.69 1.39 -6.96
N GLU A 84 8.42 2.38 -7.52
CA GLU A 84 7.83 3.37 -8.42
C GLU A 84 7.19 2.71 -9.63
N LEU A 85 7.89 1.76 -10.26
CA LEU A 85 7.36 0.98 -11.38
C LEU A 85 6.06 0.28 -10.98
N SER A 86 6.04 -0.34 -9.81
CA SER A 86 4.88 -1.09 -9.30
C SER A 86 3.67 -0.18 -9.08
N TYR A 87 3.88 0.96 -8.43
CA TYR A 87 2.84 1.95 -8.15
C TYR A 87 2.31 2.63 -9.42
N ARG A 88 3.18 2.92 -10.39
CA ARG A 88 2.76 3.43 -11.70
C ARG A 88 1.89 2.43 -12.45
N LYS A 89 2.24 1.14 -12.40
CA LYS A 89 1.51 0.08 -13.11
C LYS A 89 0.05 -0.05 -12.64
N ILE A 90 -0.21 0.12 -11.34
CA ILE A 90 -1.57 0.06 -10.79
C ILE A 90 -2.37 1.36 -10.94
N GLY A 91 -1.74 2.44 -11.42
CA GLY A 91 -2.39 3.70 -11.74
C GLY A 91 -2.22 4.81 -10.70
N ILE A 92 -1.23 4.71 -9.80
CA ILE A 92 -0.91 5.81 -8.89
C ILE A 92 -0.18 6.92 -9.67
N PRO A 93 -0.64 8.20 -9.59
CA PRO A 93 0.05 9.31 -10.25
C PRO A 93 1.48 9.51 -9.71
N LYS A 94 2.43 9.86 -10.59
CA LYS A 94 3.84 10.07 -10.20
C LYS A 94 4.03 11.05 -9.04
N GLY A 95 3.22 12.11 -8.97
CA GLY A 95 3.27 13.09 -7.87
C GLY A 95 2.81 12.57 -6.51
N LYS A 96 2.29 11.33 -6.45
CA LYS A 96 1.84 10.62 -5.24
C LYS A 96 2.66 9.35 -4.98
N ILE A 97 3.83 9.24 -5.62
CA ILE A 97 4.78 8.14 -5.41
C ILE A 97 6.04 8.69 -4.75
N PHE A 98 6.42 8.08 -3.64
CA PHE A 98 7.49 8.55 -2.77
C PHE A 98 8.49 7.43 -2.56
N ILE A 99 9.74 7.66 -2.95
CA ILE A 99 10.84 6.70 -2.72
C ILE A 99 11.76 7.26 -1.65
N ILE A 100 11.91 6.50 -0.55
CA ILE A 100 12.69 6.89 0.62
C ILE A 100 14.03 6.16 0.59
N ASN A 101 15.12 6.92 0.73
CA ASN A 101 16.45 6.35 0.82
C ASN A 101 16.81 5.97 2.28
N PRO A 102 17.91 5.23 2.52
CA PRO A 102 18.32 4.83 3.87
C PRO A 102 18.65 6.00 4.83
N LYS A 103 18.85 7.21 4.31
CA LYS A 103 19.06 8.43 5.12
C LYS A 103 17.73 9.07 5.56
N GLY A 104 16.58 8.57 5.08
CA GLY A 104 15.26 9.12 5.37
C GLY A 104 14.85 10.29 4.46
N GLU A 105 15.59 10.53 3.39
CA GLU A 105 15.26 11.55 2.38
C GLU A 105 14.25 10.96 1.39
N VAL A 106 13.25 11.76 1.01
CA VAL A 106 12.17 11.34 0.11
C VAL A 106 12.34 11.99 -1.25
N ALA A 107 12.32 11.17 -2.29
CA ALA A 107 12.31 11.60 -3.69
C ALA A 107 10.90 11.48 -4.28
N ILE A 108 10.46 12.52 -5.00
CA ILE A 108 9.19 12.56 -5.74
C ILE A 108 9.49 12.75 -7.23
N SER A 109 9.15 11.75 -8.04
CA SER A 109 9.07 11.85 -9.51
C SER A 109 10.25 12.56 -10.19
N HIS A 110 11.49 12.16 -9.89
CA HIS A 110 12.72 12.69 -10.51
C HIS A 110 12.92 14.22 -10.45
N ARG A 111 12.05 14.99 -9.76
CA ARG A 111 12.34 16.37 -9.40
C ARG A 111 13.15 16.32 -8.13
N ILE A 112 14.39 16.75 -8.24
CA ILE A 112 15.36 16.89 -7.16
C ILE A 112 14.82 17.98 -6.22
N ASP A 113 13.86 17.62 -5.38
CA ASP A 113 13.50 18.39 -4.21
C ASP A 113 13.50 17.36 -3.08
N ALA A 114 14.71 17.05 -2.60
CA ALA A 114 14.95 16.08 -1.55
C ALA A 114 14.29 16.59 -0.27
N LYS A 115 13.04 16.20 -0.06
CA LYS A 115 12.26 16.57 1.12
C LYS A 115 12.36 15.43 2.13
N SER A 116 12.69 15.73 3.37
CA SER A 116 12.57 14.78 4.48
C SER A 116 11.08 14.52 4.80
N TYR A 117 10.80 13.46 5.56
CA TYR A 117 9.45 13.23 6.11
C TYR A 117 8.88 14.44 6.88
N THR A 118 9.73 15.23 7.53
CA THR A 118 9.33 16.47 8.21
C THR A 118 8.82 17.53 7.23
N SER A 119 9.41 17.62 6.04
CA SER A 119 8.95 18.49 4.95
C SER A 119 7.73 17.93 4.19
N LEU A 120 7.48 16.62 4.25
CA LEU A 120 6.20 16.06 3.81
C LEU A 120 5.07 16.36 4.79
N HIS A 121 5.36 16.36 6.09
CA HIS A 121 4.36 16.66 7.12
C HIS A 121 3.76 18.05 6.95
N THR A 122 4.55 19.04 6.53
CA THR A 122 4.06 20.40 6.27
C THR A 122 3.13 20.49 5.05
N LEU A 123 3.25 19.58 4.09
CA LEU A 123 2.43 19.50 2.88
C LEU A 123 1.32 18.46 2.99
N VAL A 124 1.15 17.81 4.15
CA VAL A 124 0.25 16.67 4.28
C VAL A 124 -1.19 17.04 3.96
N ASN A 125 -1.64 18.22 4.35
CA ASN A 125 -3.02 18.67 4.11
C ASN A 125 -3.29 18.98 2.63
N ASP A 126 -2.28 19.44 1.89
CA ASP A 126 -2.40 19.71 0.46
C ASP A 126 -2.32 18.40 -0.35
N MET A 127 -1.46 17.47 0.08
CA MET A 127 -1.24 16.19 -0.60
C MET A 127 -2.28 15.13 -0.24
N PHE A 128 -2.80 15.16 0.98
CA PHE A 128 -3.78 14.24 1.56
C PHE A 128 -4.90 15.07 2.21
N PRO A 129 -5.70 15.79 1.39
CA PRO A 129 -6.80 16.58 1.92
C PRO A 129 -7.77 15.67 2.69
N PRO A 130 -8.39 16.16 3.77
CA PRO A 130 -9.39 15.40 4.50
C PRO A 130 -10.48 14.94 3.53
N THR A 131 -10.65 13.64 3.38
CA THR A 131 -11.79 13.11 2.62
C THR A 131 -13.05 13.48 3.40
N SER A 132 -14.00 14.15 2.75
CA SER A 132 -15.33 14.32 3.33
C SER A 132 -15.87 12.95 3.75
N LEU A 133 -16.27 12.80 5.01
CA LEU A 133 -16.76 11.57 5.66
C LEU A 133 -18.07 11.02 5.06
N VAL A 134 -18.33 11.25 3.78
CA VAL A 134 -19.39 10.56 3.07
C VAL A 134 -18.82 9.18 2.75
N GLU A 135 -18.96 8.25 3.71
CA GLU A 135 -18.82 6.84 3.38
C GLU A 135 -19.70 6.57 2.16
N GLN A 136 -19.13 6.00 1.10
CA GLN A 136 -19.93 5.48 0.01
C GLN A 136 -20.92 4.49 0.63
N VAL A 137 -22.21 4.82 0.56
CA VAL A 137 -23.28 4.08 1.23
C VAL A 137 -23.18 2.60 0.88
N ASP A 138 -22.87 2.28 -0.38
CA ASP A 138 -22.84 0.90 -0.86
C ASP A 138 -21.62 0.09 -0.37
N PHE A 139 -20.53 0.75 0.02
CA PHE A 139 -19.24 0.10 0.31
C PHE A 139 -18.77 0.26 1.76
N ASN A 140 -19.65 0.67 2.66
CA ASN A 140 -19.33 0.71 4.09
C ASN A 140 -19.33 -0.69 4.72
N SER A 141 -18.75 -0.79 5.91
CA SER A 141 -18.62 -2.05 6.68
C SER A 141 -19.94 -2.78 6.90
N TRP A 142 -21.07 -2.07 6.85
CA TRP A 142 -22.40 -2.64 7.05
C TRP A 142 -23.03 -3.14 5.74
N ASN A 143 -22.90 -2.41 4.64
CA ASN A 143 -23.62 -2.70 3.40
C ASN A 143 -22.87 -3.69 2.50
N TYR A 144 -21.54 -3.61 2.43
CA TYR A 144 -20.78 -4.44 1.49
C TYR A 144 -20.81 -5.94 1.84
N TRP A 145 -20.82 -6.26 3.13
CA TRP A 145 -20.83 -7.66 3.61
C TRP A 145 -22.23 -8.23 3.80
N ARG A 146 -23.29 -7.46 3.53
CA ARG A 146 -24.64 -8.00 3.61
C ARG A 146 -24.87 -8.96 2.45
N MET A 147 -25.29 -10.17 2.78
CA MET A 147 -25.82 -11.11 1.80
C MET A 147 -27.05 -10.47 1.15
N PRO A 148 -27.18 -10.52 -0.19
CA PRO A 148 -28.38 -10.06 -0.86
C PRO A 148 -29.58 -10.83 -0.31
N PHE A 149 -30.71 -10.13 -0.16
CA PHE A 149 -31.95 -10.80 0.23
C PHE A 149 -32.31 -11.81 -0.86
N SER A 150 -32.70 -13.01 -0.45
CA SER A 150 -33.26 -14.00 -1.37
C SER A 150 -34.50 -13.42 -2.03
N ASP A 151 -34.57 -13.53 -3.36
CA ASP A 151 -35.78 -13.18 -4.10
C ASP A 151 -36.96 -13.99 -3.53
N VAL A 152 -38.04 -13.29 -3.17
CA VAL A 152 -39.27 -13.92 -2.73
C VAL A 152 -40.14 -14.07 -3.97
N ASP A 153 -40.30 -15.30 -4.44
CA ASP A 153 -41.29 -15.66 -5.46
C ASP A 153 -42.74 -15.40 -4.98
#